data_AF-A0A136NZL7-F1
#
_entry.id   AF-A0A136NZL7-F1
#
_cell.length_a   1.000
_cell.length_b   1.000
_cell.length_c   1.000
_cell.angle_alpha   90.00
_cell.angle_beta   90.00
_cell.angle_gamma   90.00
#
_symmetry.space_group_name_H-M   'P 1'
#
loop_
_entity.id
_entity.type
_entity.pdbx_description
1 polymer ?
#
loop_
_entity_poly.entity_id
_entity_poly.type
_entity_poly.pdbx_seq_one_letter_code
_entity_poly.pdbx_strand_id
1 'polypeptide(L)'
;MQKLKILLILLLPALLLTACSKESEETILLNAKNKLEEAKKLDSENKPEEAKKAYGEAIEMYKNFLTEYPSSPKAPEVYSSIAKIYVDNLRDYNNAIKYYDELSQKHPGTKESKYGMFMVAFIYDEMLKNKDKAKENYKKFLDKYPKDEDPNEKMSESARMMLQMLDENRSIEDIIKNTSKDTTKKEEPKKDDVKKDDVKKDGEKKEAPKNSDQDGNPTDNDNDQKKP
;
A
#
# COMPACT_ATOMS: atom_id res chain seq x y z
N MET A 1 -2.21 1.69 78.15
CA MET A 1 -2.91 1.76 76.84
C MET A 1 -2.40 2.86 75.90
N GLN A 2 -1.64 3.88 76.34
CA GLN A 2 -1.08 4.92 75.45
C GLN A 2 0.11 4.46 74.59
N LYS A 3 0.96 3.54 75.07
CA LYS A 3 2.15 3.06 74.31
C LYS A 3 1.82 2.17 73.10
N LEU A 4 0.62 1.56 73.07
CA LEU A 4 0.17 0.72 71.94
C LEU A 4 -0.40 1.55 70.77
N LYS A 5 -0.93 2.75 71.05
CA LYS A 5 -1.42 3.68 70.02
C LYS A 5 -0.29 4.37 69.27
N ILE A 6 0.84 4.64 69.94
CA ILE A 6 2.01 5.28 69.32
C ILE A 6 2.71 4.31 68.35
N LEU A 7 2.69 3.00 68.63
CA LEU A 7 3.25 1.96 67.75
C LEU A 7 2.43 1.79 66.45
N LEU A 8 1.12 2.01 66.51
CA LEU A 8 0.21 1.96 65.35
C LEU A 8 0.28 3.24 64.48
N ILE A 9 0.71 4.36 65.05
CA ILE A 9 0.86 5.64 64.32
C ILE A 9 2.23 5.72 63.61
N LEU A 10 3.25 5.02 64.11
CA LEU A 10 4.58 4.94 63.46
C LEU A 10 4.68 3.90 62.33
N LEU A 11 3.68 3.03 62.17
CA LEU A 11 3.58 2.06 61.06
C LEU A 11 2.72 2.55 59.87
N LEU A 12 2.15 3.76 59.96
CA LEU A 12 1.25 4.30 58.94
C LEU A 12 1.83 5.31 57.92
N PRO A 13 3.10 5.78 57.97
CA PRO A 13 3.62 6.64 56.89
C PRO A 13 4.63 5.94 55.96
N ALA A 14 4.53 4.62 55.75
CA ALA A 14 5.39 3.88 54.81
C ALA A 14 4.63 3.22 53.64
N LEU A 15 3.36 3.59 53.42
CA LEU A 15 2.59 3.19 52.24
C LEU A 15 2.22 4.40 51.36
N LEU A 16 3.11 5.38 51.29
CA LEU A 16 3.18 6.31 50.17
C LEU A 16 4.26 5.81 49.20
N LEU A 17 4.15 4.55 48.79
CA LEU A 17 4.85 4.09 47.60
C LEU A 17 4.25 4.89 46.46
N THR A 18 5.09 5.71 45.85
CA THR A 18 4.81 6.58 44.70
C THR A 18 4.05 5.80 43.62
N ALA A 19 2.72 5.86 43.66
CA ALA A 19 1.90 5.48 42.54
C ALA A 19 2.03 6.60 41.50
N CYS A 20 3.06 6.52 40.66
CA CYS A 20 2.97 7.09 39.32
C CYS A 20 1.77 6.41 38.68
N SER A 21 0.61 7.06 38.71
CA SER A 21 -0.56 6.58 37.98
C SER A 21 -0.18 6.57 36.51
N LYS A 22 0.01 5.37 35.96
CA LYS A 22 0.25 5.17 34.53
C LYS A 22 -0.83 5.91 33.75
N GLU A 23 -0.41 6.82 32.88
CA GLU A 23 -1.30 7.62 32.04
C GLU A 23 -2.19 6.69 31.22
N SER A 24 -3.49 6.99 31.13
CA SER A 24 -4.44 6.09 30.49
C SER A 24 -4.18 5.95 28.98
N GLU A 25 -4.54 4.79 28.42
CA GLU A 25 -4.47 4.51 26.99
C GLU A 25 -5.09 5.63 26.14
N GLU A 26 -6.26 6.10 26.55
CA GLU A 26 -7.01 7.15 25.85
C GLU A 26 -6.29 8.49 25.89
N THR A 27 -5.72 8.85 27.04
CA THR A 27 -4.98 10.12 27.20
C THR A 27 -3.74 10.15 26.31
N ILE A 28 -2.94 9.06 26.29
CA ILE A 28 -1.74 9.00 25.44
C ILE A 28 -2.12 9.14 23.96
N LEU A 29 -3.16 8.45 23.50
CA LEU A 29 -3.62 8.55 22.11
C LEU A 29 -4.17 9.93 21.77
N LEU A 30 -4.94 10.53 22.67
CA LEU A 30 -5.49 11.87 22.45
C LEU A 30 -4.34 12.88 22.32
N ASN A 31 -3.33 12.79 23.18
CA ASN A 31 -2.14 13.65 23.12
C ASN A 31 -1.37 13.45 21.81
N ALA A 32 -1.14 12.20 21.41
CA ALA A 32 -0.47 11.88 20.14
C ALA A 32 -1.25 12.41 18.91
N LYS A 33 -2.58 12.26 18.92
CA LYS A 33 -3.47 12.75 17.85
C LYS A 33 -3.46 14.29 17.79
N ASN A 34 -3.57 14.97 18.94
CA ASN A 34 -3.50 16.43 19.00
C ASN A 34 -2.14 16.95 18.49
N LYS A 35 -1.05 16.29 18.87
CA LYS A 35 0.30 16.64 18.41
C LYS A 35 0.46 16.44 16.90
N LEU A 36 -0.15 15.38 16.35
CA LEU A 36 -0.18 15.15 14.90
C LEU A 36 -0.97 16.24 14.17
N GLU A 37 -2.12 16.66 14.69
CA GLU A 37 -2.90 17.76 14.08
C GLU A 37 -2.17 19.11 14.17
N GLU A 38 -1.46 19.37 15.28
CA GLU A 38 -0.55 20.52 15.38
C GLU A 38 0.53 20.48 14.28
N ALA A 39 1.16 19.31 14.07
CA ALA A 39 2.18 19.13 13.05
C ALA A 39 1.64 19.41 11.64
N LYS A 40 0.47 18.86 11.30
CA LYS A 40 -0.21 19.11 10.01
C LYS A 40 -0.56 20.59 9.83
N LYS A 41 -1.00 21.26 10.89
CA LYS A 41 -1.29 22.69 10.85
C LYS A 41 -0.02 23.50 10.54
N LEU A 42 1.09 23.20 11.21
CA LEU A 42 2.38 23.84 10.93
C LEU A 42 2.82 23.61 9.48
N ASP A 43 2.62 22.40 8.97
CA ASP A 43 2.92 22.03 7.58
C ASP A 43 2.09 22.88 6.59
N SER A 44 0.78 23.01 6.85
CA SER A 44 -0.13 23.84 6.04
C SER A 44 0.20 25.34 6.09
N GLU A 45 0.87 25.79 7.15
CA GLU A 45 1.35 27.16 7.33
C GLU A 45 2.75 27.40 6.72
N ASN A 46 3.30 26.41 5.99
CA ASN A 46 4.65 26.43 5.44
C ASN A 46 5.75 26.63 6.50
N LYS A 47 5.61 25.96 7.66
CA LYS A 47 6.60 25.93 8.75
C LYS A 47 7.25 24.54 8.87
N PRO A 48 8.12 24.15 7.91
CA PRO A 48 8.54 22.76 7.74
C PRO A 48 9.39 22.23 8.91
N GLU A 49 10.22 23.05 9.55
CA GLU A 49 11.08 22.60 10.65
C GLU A 49 10.28 22.36 11.94
N GLU A 50 9.34 23.25 12.25
CA GLU A 50 8.42 23.10 13.36
C GLU A 50 7.47 21.93 13.13
N ALA A 51 6.95 21.77 11.91
CA ALA A 51 6.12 20.64 11.53
C ALA A 51 6.89 19.32 11.70
N LYS A 52 8.12 19.24 11.18
CA LYS A 52 9.00 18.06 11.33
C LYS A 52 9.24 17.71 12.79
N LYS A 53 9.52 18.71 13.64
CA LYS A 53 9.68 18.52 15.08
C LYS A 53 8.39 17.97 15.71
N ALA A 54 7.24 18.57 15.38
CA ALA A 54 5.95 18.16 15.91
C ALA A 54 5.54 16.74 15.46
N TYR A 55 5.83 16.35 14.21
CA TYR A 55 5.66 14.96 13.75
C TYR A 55 6.52 13.99 14.56
N GLY A 56 7.78 14.36 14.86
CA GLY A 56 8.64 13.58 15.74
C GLY A 56 8.05 13.39 17.14
N GLU A 57 7.55 14.48 17.75
CA GLU A 57 6.90 14.41 19.07
C GLU A 57 5.65 13.53 19.06
N ALA A 58 4.81 13.60 18.01
CA ALA A 58 3.66 12.72 17.85
C ALA A 58 4.06 11.25 17.74
N ILE A 59 5.12 10.95 16.98
CA ILE A 59 5.68 9.60 16.86
C ILE A 59 6.17 9.08 18.23
N GLU A 60 6.85 9.90 19.04
CA GLU A 60 7.30 9.48 20.37
C GLU A 60 6.13 9.19 21.31
N MET A 61 5.04 9.96 21.24
CA MET A 61 3.82 9.65 22.01
C MET A 61 3.17 8.35 21.55
N TYR A 62 3.12 8.08 20.24
CA TYR A 62 2.65 6.79 19.73
C TYR A 62 3.57 5.62 20.10
N LYS A 63 4.89 5.82 20.12
CA LYS A 63 5.83 4.80 20.62
C LYS A 63 5.65 4.52 22.10
N ASN A 64 5.39 5.56 22.91
CA ASN A 64 5.06 5.42 24.31
C ASN A 64 3.79 4.57 24.49
N PHE A 65 2.76 4.83 23.70
CA PHE A 65 1.56 3.99 23.66
C PHE A 65 1.88 2.52 23.41
N LEU A 66 2.69 2.22 22.38
CA LEU A 66 3.03 0.83 22.03
C LEU A 66 3.88 0.14 23.10
N THR A 67 4.62 0.90 23.90
CA THR A 67 5.42 0.41 25.02
C THR A 67 4.54 0.12 26.23
N GLU A 68 3.63 1.04 26.54
CA GLU A 68 2.76 0.94 27.71
C GLU A 68 1.59 -0.02 27.48
N TYR A 69 1.09 -0.12 26.26
CA TYR A 69 -0.11 -0.87 25.89
C TYR A 69 0.11 -1.80 24.68
N PRO A 70 1.11 -2.70 24.70
CA PRO A 70 1.50 -3.50 23.54
C PRO A 70 0.41 -4.48 23.07
N SER A 71 -0.51 -4.88 23.96
CA SER A 71 -1.62 -5.79 23.66
C SER A 71 -2.95 -5.07 23.41
N SER A 72 -2.96 -3.74 23.39
CA SER A 72 -4.19 -2.98 23.13
C SER A 72 -4.74 -3.31 21.74
N PRO A 73 -6.07 -3.47 21.58
CA PRO A 73 -6.67 -3.64 20.27
C PRO A 73 -6.46 -2.45 19.34
N LYS A 74 -6.01 -1.29 19.85
CA LYS A 74 -5.66 -0.10 19.05
C LYS A 74 -4.21 -0.08 18.58
N ALA A 75 -3.35 -0.98 19.08
CA ALA A 75 -1.95 -1.05 18.66
C ALA A 75 -1.76 -1.15 17.13
N PRO A 76 -2.58 -1.93 16.37
CA PRO A 76 -2.48 -1.97 14.91
C PRO A 76 -2.66 -0.60 14.23
N GLU A 77 -3.65 0.18 14.67
CA GLU A 77 -3.90 1.56 14.19
C GLU A 77 -2.70 2.46 14.50
N VAL A 78 -2.09 2.30 15.68
CA VAL A 78 -0.95 3.10 16.11
C VAL A 78 0.30 2.81 15.30
N TYR A 79 0.65 1.54 15.06
CA TYR A 79 1.75 1.20 14.15
C TYR A 79 1.50 1.79 12.75
N SER A 80 0.29 1.64 12.22
CA SER A 80 -0.05 2.21 10.90
C SER A 80 0.04 3.73 10.90
N SER A 81 -0.32 4.41 11.99
CA SER A 81 -0.24 5.87 12.11
C SER A 81 1.20 6.35 12.10
N ILE A 82 2.09 5.70 12.85
CA ILE A 82 3.53 6.01 12.83
C ILE A 82 4.10 5.83 11.41
N ALA A 83 3.79 4.71 10.76
CA ALA A 83 4.27 4.44 9.42
C ALA A 83 3.78 5.48 8.40
N LYS A 84 2.50 5.89 8.47
CA LYS A 84 1.94 6.95 7.62
C LYS A 84 2.63 8.30 7.82
N ILE A 85 2.92 8.71 9.05
CA ILE A 85 3.69 9.94 9.30
C ILE A 85 5.06 9.87 8.61
N TYR A 86 5.72 8.72 8.66
CA TYR A 86 6.99 8.54 7.98
C TYR A 86 6.87 8.59 6.45
N VAL A 87 5.81 8.04 5.85
CA VAL A 87 5.58 8.08 4.40
C VAL A 87 5.19 9.49 3.94
N ASP A 88 4.13 10.04 4.53
CA ASP A 88 3.39 11.17 3.98
C ASP A 88 4.05 12.50 4.35
N ASN A 89 4.64 12.58 5.55
CA ASN A 89 5.11 13.85 6.12
C ASN A 89 6.64 13.94 6.18
N LEU A 90 7.30 12.87 6.63
CA LEU A 90 8.75 12.91 6.83
C LEU A 90 9.55 12.37 5.64
N ARG A 91 8.89 11.66 4.72
CA ARG A 91 9.51 10.98 3.56
C ARG A 91 10.67 10.05 3.97
N ASP A 92 10.59 9.50 5.17
CA ASP A 92 11.55 8.52 5.71
C ASP A 92 10.99 7.11 5.48
N TYR A 93 11.16 6.65 4.24
CA TYR A 93 10.59 5.40 3.76
C TYR A 93 11.15 4.17 4.47
N ASN A 94 12.39 4.22 4.96
CA ASN A 94 12.99 3.11 5.70
C ASN A 94 12.32 2.91 7.05
N ASN A 95 12.05 3.99 7.78
CA ASN A 95 11.29 3.89 9.03
C ASN A 95 9.83 3.51 8.78
N ALA A 96 9.19 4.02 7.71
CA ALA A 96 7.84 3.60 7.34
C ALA A 96 7.77 2.07 7.11
N ILE A 97 8.68 1.51 6.32
CA ILE A 97 8.77 0.06 6.06
C ILE A 97 8.95 -0.70 7.38
N LYS A 98 9.87 -0.26 8.24
CA LYS A 98 10.11 -0.90 9.55
C LYS A 98 8.81 -0.99 10.37
N TYR A 99 8.04 0.08 10.48
CA TYR A 99 6.81 0.08 11.28
C TYR A 99 5.69 -0.76 10.66
N TYR A 100 5.57 -0.79 9.33
CA TYR A 100 4.64 -1.70 8.64
C TYR A 100 5.05 -3.17 8.77
N ASP A 101 6.34 -3.48 8.73
CA ASP A 101 6.84 -4.83 8.95
C ASP A 101 6.58 -5.29 10.39
N GLU A 102 6.90 -4.44 11.39
CA GLU A 102 6.61 -4.74 12.80
C GLU A 102 5.11 -4.96 13.05
N LEU A 103 4.25 -4.15 12.42
CA LEU A 103 2.80 -4.34 12.46
C LEU A 103 2.39 -5.72 11.95
N SER A 104 2.93 -6.13 10.80
CA SER A 104 2.59 -7.44 10.20
C SER A 104 3.07 -8.63 11.03
N GLN A 105 4.16 -8.46 11.78
CA GLN A 105 4.75 -9.48 12.65
C GLN A 105 4.00 -9.58 13.98
N LYS A 106 3.69 -8.43 14.60
CA LYS A 106 3.11 -8.37 15.95
C LYS A 106 1.58 -8.49 15.95
N HIS A 107 0.92 -8.04 14.87
CA HIS A 107 -0.54 -8.06 14.75
C HIS A 107 -0.99 -8.68 13.41
N PRO A 108 -0.59 -9.94 13.13
CA PRO A 108 -0.93 -10.57 11.86
C PRO A 108 -2.44 -10.72 11.69
N GLY A 109 -2.94 -10.48 10.47
CA GLY A 109 -4.33 -10.74 10.10
C GLY A 109 -5.30 -9.58 10.37
N THR A 110 -4.85 -8.49 10.98
CA THR A 110 -5.64 -7.25 11.06
C THR A 110 -5.71 -6.56 9.69
N LYS A 111 -6.73 -5.71 9.49
CA LYS A 111 -6.84 -4.89 8.28
C LYS A 111 -5.63 -3.96 8.11
N GLU A 112 -5.09 -3.43 9.21
CA GLU A 112 -3.89 -2.59 9.21
C GLU A 112 -2.66 -3.41 8.82
N SER A 113 -2.55 -4.67 9.25
CA SER A 113 -1.47 -5.57 8.82
C SER A 113 -1.55 -5.89 7.33
N LYS A 114 -2.76 -6.15 6.78
CA LYS A 114 -2.95 -6.34 5.33
C LYS A 114 -2.50 -5.08 4.58
N TYR A 115 -2.99 -3.92 5.00
CA TYR A 115 -2.61 -2.63 4.42
C TYR A 115 -1.09 -2.38 4.51
N GLY A 116 -0.47 -2.63 5.66
CA GLY A 116 0.96 -2.44 5.86
C GLY A 116 1.82 -3.30 4.94
N MET A 117 1.45 -4.57 4.74
CA MET A 117 2.16 -5.45 3.80
C MET A 117 2.07 -4.94 2.36
N PHE A 118 0.91 -4.44 1.94
CA PHE A 118 0.76 -3.78 0.63
C PHE A 118 1.62 -2.52 0.53
N MET A 119 1.60 -1.68 1.57
CA MET A 119 2.37 -0.43 1.60
C MET A 119 3.87 -0.66 1.54
N VAL A 120 4.41 -1.71 2.15
CA VAL A 120 5.85 -2.03 2.03
C VAL A 120 6.23 -2.25 0.56
N ALA A 121 5.44 -3.03 -0.19
CA ALA A 121 5.68 -3.26 -1.60
C ALA A 121 5.57 -1.95 -2.41
N PHE A 122 4.51 -1.18 -2.15
CA PHE A 122 4.26 0.11 -2.80
C PHE A 122 5.38 1.14 -2.53
N ILE A 123 5.90 1.21 -1.29
CA ILE A 123 7.00 2.12 -0.96
C ILE A 123 8.27 1.74 -1.73
N TYR A 124 8.58 0.44 -1.82
CA TYR A 124 9.72 -0.01 -2.62
C TYR A 124 9.55 0.33 -4.10
N ASP A 125 8.34 0.17 -4.62
CA ASP A 125 8.00 0.43 -6.02
C ASP A 125 8.05 1.92 -6.35
N GLU A 126 7.25 2.71 -5.64
CA GLU A 126 6.96 4.08 -6.02
C GLU A 126 7.93 5.10 -5.41
N MET A 127 8.38 4.87 -4.18
CA MET A 127 9.16 5.88 -3.45
C MET A 127 10.66 5.61 -3.56
N LEU A 128 11.07 4.35 -3.41
CA LEU A 128 12.47 3.94 -3.44
C LEU A 128 12.94 3.47 -4.82
N LYS A 129 12.01 3.26 -5.77
CA LYS A 129 12.30 2.74 -7.12
C LYS A 129 13.13 1.45 -7.13
N ASN A 130 13.02 0.64 -6.07
CA ASN A 130 13.68 -0.64 -5.93
C ASN A 130 12.77 -1.76 -6.44
N LYS A 131 12.79 -1.98 -7.75
CA LYS A 131 11.93 -2.96 -8.43
C LYS A 131 12.08 -4.38 -7.89
N ASP A 132 13.28 -4.78 -7.49
CA ASP A 132 13.54 -6.13 -6.98
C ASP A 132 12.82 -6.35 -5.65
N LYS A 133 12.97 -5.40 -4.72
CA LYS A 133 12.26 -5.43 -3.44
C LYS A 133 10.76 -5.22 -3.57
N ALA A 134 10.32 -4.41 -4.52
CA ALA A 134 8.89 -4.23 -4.82
C ALA A 134 8.26 -5.56 -5.23
N LYS A 135 8.85 -6.26 -6.20
CA LYS A 135 8.35 -7.57 -6.66
C LYS A 135 8.36 -8.63 -5.56
N GLU A 136 9.43 -8.69 -4.77
CA GLU A 136 9.52 -9.59 -3.61
C GLU A 136 8.33 -9.38 -2.67
N ASN A 137 8.04 -8.12 -2.32
CA ASN A 137 6.99 -7.80 -1.37
C ASN A 137 5.57 -7.88 -1.96
N TYR A 138 5.34 -7.55 -3.23
CA TYR A 138 4.05 -7.81 -3.87
C TYR A 138 3.73 -9.30 -3.94
N LYS A 139 4.72 -10.14 -4.25
CA LYS A 139 4.56 -11.61 -4.21
C LYS A 139 4.22 -12.09 -2.80
N LYS A 140 4.98 -11.68 -1.79
CA LYS A 140 4.70 -11.99 -0.38
C LYS A 140 3.30 -11.54 0.06
N PHE A 141 2.85 -10.37 -0.39
CA PHE A 141 1.50 -9.88 -0.12
C PHE A 141 0.44 -10.78 -0.77
N LEU A 142 0.59 -11.11 -2.06
CA LEU A 142 -0.34 -11.95 -2.81
C LEU A 142 -0.36 -13.41 -2.38
N ASP A 143 0.76 -13.94 -1.87
CA ASP A 143 0.81 -15.28 -1.27
C ASP A 143 -0.10 -15.38 -0.03
N LYS A 144 -0.17 -14.30 0.76
CA LYS A 144 -1.01 -14.23 1.96
C LYS A 144 -2.44 -13.76 1.67
N TYR A 145 -2.60 -12.85 0.71
CA TYR A 145 -3.87 -12.25 0.32
C TYR A 145 -4.07 -12.42 -1.20
N PRO A 146 -4.37 -13.66 -1.67
CA PRO A 146 -4.47 -13.94 -3.10
C PRO A 146 -5.70 -13.31 -3.75
N LYS A 147 -6.69 -12.88 -2.97
CA LYS A 147 -7.90 -12.21 -3.46
C LYS A 147 -8.41 -11.22 -2.40
N ASP A 148 -9.13 -10.21 -2.86
CA ASP A 148 -9.86 -9.32 -1.97
C ASP A 148 -11.15 -10.01 -1.52
N GLU A 149 -11.39 -10.04 -0.21
CA GLU A 149 -12.57 -10.68 0.38
C GLU A 149 -13.76 -9.71 0.41
N ASP A 150 -13.49 -8.42 0.66
CA ASP A 150 -14.46 -7.34 0.54
C ASP A 150 -14.48 -6.84 -0.91
N PRO A 151 -15.65 -6.78 -1.58
CA PRO A 151 -15.76 -6.30 -2.96
C PRO A 151 -15.38 -4.82 -3.15
N ASN A 152 -15.31 -4.03 -2.08
CA ASN A 152 -14.85 -2.64 -2.11
C ASN A 152 -13.32 -2.52 -1.91
N GLU A 153 -12.65 -3.60 -1.52
CA GLU A 153 -11.19 -3.65 -1.46
C GLU A 153 -10.62 -4.01 -2.83
N LYS A 154 -9.52 -3.34 -3.20
CA LYS A 154 -8.81 -3.57 -4.48
C LYS A 154 -7.32 -3.81 -4.30
N MET A 155 -6.86 -4.09 -3.08
CA MET A 155 -5.42 -4.20 -2.79
C MET A 155 -4.79 -5.40 -3.50
N SER A 156 -5.46 -6.55 -3.53
CA SER A 156 -4.95 -7.75 -4.19
C SER A 156 -5.00 -7.62 -5.71
N GLU A 157 -6.06 -7.01 -6.24
CA GLU A 157 -6.13 -6.63 -7.66
C GLU A 157 -4.99 -5.67 -8.04
N SER A 158 -4.81 -4.59 -7.27
CA SER A 158 -3.77 -3.58 -7.52
C SER A 158 -2.37 -4.16 -7.41
N ALA A 159 -2.10 -5.00 -6.40
CA ALA A 159 -0.81 -5.67 -6.24
C ALA A 159 -0.49 -6.59 -7.42
N ARG A 160 -1.47 -7.32 -7.98
CA ARG A 160 -1.27 -8.11 -9.20
C ARG A 160 -0.92 -7.23 -10.40
N MET A 161 -1.66 -6.14 -10.59
CA MET A 161 -1.42 -5.22 -11.70
C MET A 161 -0.01 -4.60 -11.62
N MET A 162 0.38 -4.10 -10.45
CA MET A 162 1.71 -3.51 -10.25
C MET A 162 2.83 -4.55 -10.41
N LEU A 163 2.64 -5.76 -9.89
CA LEU A 163 3.59 -6.85 -10.10
C LEU A 163 3.75 -7.20 -11.59
N GLN A 164 2.64 -7.29 -12.33
CA GLN A 164 2.66 -7.53 -13.78
C GLN A 164 3.39 -6.41 -14.53
N MET A 165 3.08 -5.14 -14.25
CA MET A 165 3.76 -3.99 -14.87
C MET A 165 5.27 -4.01 -14.59
N LEU A 166 5.67 -4.39 -13.38
CA LEU A 166 7.08 -4.52 -13.03
C LEU A 166 7.76 -5.68 -13.77
N ASP A 167 7.06 -6.79 -14.01
CA ASP A 167 7.52 -7.93 -14.80
C ASP A 167 7.64 -7.60 -16.29
N GLU A 168 6.67 -6.90 -16.88
CA GLU A 168 6.73 -6.43 -18.28
C GLU A 168 7.82 -5.38 -18.52
N ASN A 169 8.08 -4.52 -17.52
CA ASN A 169 9.19 -3.56 -17.56
C ASN A 169 10.57 -4.21 -17.34
N ARG A 170 10.64 -5.52 -17.09
CA ARG A 170 11.87 -6.30 -17.20
C ARG A 170 11.84 -7.08 -18.50
N SER A 171 12.51 -6.51 -19.50
CA SER A 171 13.35 -7.24 -20.46
C SER A 171 12.69 -7.81 -21.72
N ILE A 172 13.07 -7.19 -22.84
CA ILE A 172 13.01 -7.75 -24.21
C ILE A 172 13.65 -9.16 -24.23
N GLU A 173 14.64 -9.42 -23.38
CA GLU A 173 15.29 -10.72 -23.27
C GLU A 173 14.38 -11.84 -22.72
N ASP A 174 13.40 -11.56 -21.86
CA ASP A 174 12.41 -12.56 -21.41
C ASP A 174 11.39 -12.87 -22.51
N ILE A 175 11.02 -11.85 -23.30
CA ILE A 175 10.23 -12.02 -24.53
C ILE A 175 11.01 -12.89 -25.54
N ILE A 176 12.30 -12.61 -25.74
CA ILE A 176 13.17 -13.39 -26.62
C ILE A 176 13.31 -14.83 -26.12
N LYS A 177 13.51 -15.04 -24.81
CA LYS A 177 13.70 -16.38 -24.22
C LYS A 177 12.44 -17.26 -24.28
N ASN A 178 11.26 -16.65 -24.19
CA ASN A 178 9.98 -17.36 -24.35
C ASN A 178 9.63 -17.60 -25.84
N THR A 179 9.94 -16.65 -26.72
CA THR A 179 9.74 -16.82 -28.18
C THR A 179 10.69 -17.86 -28.78
N SER A 180 11.89 -18.03 -28.21
CA SER A 180 12.88 -19.02 -28.65
C SER A 180 12.52 -20.47 -28.26
N LYS A 181 11.61 -20.67 -27.30
CA LYS A 181 11.16 -22.01 -26.89
C LYS A 181 10.04 -22.56 -27.76
N ASP A 182 9.32 -21.71 -28.50
CA ASP A 182 8.21 -22.12 -29.36
C ASP A 182 8.64 -22.51 -30.79
N THR A 183 9.87 -22.17 -31.22
CA THR A 183 10.33 -22.41 -32.59
C THR A 183 11.08 -23.73 -32.82
N THR A 184 11.17 -24.62 -31.82
CA THR A 184 11.88 -25.92 -31.94
C THR A 184 10.98 -27.16 -31.94
N LYS A 185 9.68 -27.02 -32.21
CA LYS A 185 8.86 -28.16 -32.64
C LYS A 185 8.76 -28.17 -34.17
N LYS A 186 9.75 -28.83 -34.79
CA LYS A 186 9.78 -29.23 -36.21
C LYS A 186 8.44 -29.83 -36.64
N GLU A 187 7.84 -29.28 -37.70
CA GLU A 187 7.10 -30.09 -38.66
C GLU A 187 8.01 -30.30 -39.88
N GLU A 188 8.41 -31.55 -40.09
CA GLU A 188 9.03 -32.00 -41.35
C GLU A 188 7.98 -32.00 -42.46
N PRO A 189 8.32 -31.63 -43.70
CA PRO A 189 7.37 -31.65 -44.81
C PRO A 189 7.15 -33.10 -45.26
N LYS A 190 5.91 -33.59 -45.15
CA LYS A 190 5.48 -34.78 -45.90
C LYS A 190 5.44 -34.44 -47.39
N LYS A 191 6.24 -35.16 -48.16
CA LYS A 191 6.03 -35.34 -49.60
C LYS A 191 4.81 -36.24 -49.76
N ASP A 192 3.79 -35.77 -50.47
CA ASP A 192 2.76 -36.65 -51.02
C ASP A 192 2.52 -36.29 -52.48
N ASP A 193 2.36 -37.36 -53.25
CA ASP A 193 2.40 -37.46 -54.69
C ASP A 193 1.19 -36.87 -55.41
N VAL A 194 1.45 -36.57 -56.68
CA VAL A 194 0.56 -36.18 -57.78
C VAL A 194 -0.81 -36.88 -57.76
N LYS A 195 -1.89 -36.10 -57.97
CA LYS A 195 -2.92 -36.42 -58.95
C LYS A 195 -3.55 -35.17 -59.57
N LYS A 196 -3.41 -35.09 -60.90
CA LYS A 196 -4.19 -34.25 -61.81
C LYS A 196 -5.65 -34.69 -61.75
N ASP A 197 -6.56 -33.74 -61.87
CA ASP A 197 -7.72 -33.84 -62.76
C ASP A 197 -8.22 -32.42 -63.10
N ASP A 198 -8.54 -32.25 -64.38
CA ASP A 198 -8.89 -31.01 -65.07
C ASP A 198 -10.30 -30.50 -64.73
N VAL A 199 -10.55 -29.19 -64.96
CA VAL A 199 -11.57 -28.64 -65.90
C VAL A 199 -12.10 -27.24 -65.49
N LYS A 200 -11.85 -26.27 -66.40
CA LYS A 200 -12.57 -25.01 -66.79
C LYS A 200 -12.93 -23.97 -65.70
N LYS A 201 -12.41 -22.74 -65.72
CA LYS A 201 -12.52 -21.60 -66.69
C LYS A 201 -13.93 -20.99 -66.74
N ASP A 202 -14.06 -19.75 -66.24
CA ASP A 202 -14.56 -18.53 -66.92
C ASP A 202 -14.60 -17.37 -65.89
N GLY A 203 -13.93 -16.24 -66.15
CA GLY A 203 -14.57 -14.92 -66.39
C GLY A 203 -14.81 -14.17 -65.06
N GLU A 204 -14.52 -12.91 -64.80
CA GLU A 204 -14.22 -11.72 -65.59
C GLU A 204 -13.60 -10.66 -64.65
N LYS A 205 -13.18 -9.55 -65.25
CA LYS A 205 -12.35 -8.46 -64.72
C LYS A 205 -13.19 -7.31 -64.14
N LYS A 206 -12.47 -6.39 -63.44
CA LYS A 206 -12.75 -4.94 -63.22
C LYS A 206 -13.80 -4.63 -62.13
N GLU A 207 -13.74 -3.55 -61.35
CA GLU A 207 -12.99 -2.29 -61.37
C GLU A 207 -13.14 -1.66 -59.95
N ALA A 208 -12.14 -0.90 -59.48
CA ALA A 208 -12.34 0.14 -58.47
C ALA A 208 -12.83 1.42 -59.18
N PRO A 209 -13.53 2.38 -58.54
CA PRO A 209 -12.78 3.41 -57.78
C PRO A 209 -13.52 4.17 -56.64
N LYS A 210 -12.68 4.81 -55.80
CA LYS A 210 -12.74 6.18 -55.22
C LYS A 210 -13.87 6.68 -54.29
N ASN A 211 -13.37 7.14 -53.14
CA ASN A 211 -13.57 8.41 -52.42
C ASN A 211 -14.99 8.93 -52.10
N SER A 212 -15.19 9.29 -50.83
CA SER A 212 -15.41 10.70 -50.44
C SER A 212 -15.34 10.88 -48.92
N ASP A 213 -14.49 11.81 -48.50
CA ASP A 213 -14.55 12.50 -47.22
C ASP A 213 -15.91 13.20 -47.02
N GLN A 214 -16.41 13.29 -45.78
CA GLN A 214 -16.69 14.55 -45.08
C GLN A 214 -17.57 14.37 -43.83
N ASP A 215 -17.07 14.96 -42.74
CA ASP A 215 -17.73 15.84 -41.77
C ASP A 215 -19.14 15.56 -41.23
N GLY A 216 -19.26 15.68 -39.91
CA GLY A 216 -20.49 16.15 -39.29
C GLY A 216 -20.71 15.63 -37.87
N ASN A 217 -20.08 16.27 -36.88
CA ASN A 217 -20.54 16.21 -35.50
C ASN A 217 -21.44 17.42 -35.24
N PRO A 218 -22.61 17.25 -34.60
CA PRO A 218 -23.18 18.30 -33.77
C PRO A 218 -23.25 17.90 -32.31
N THR A 219 -22.78 18.84 -31.50
CA THR A 219 -22.93 19.02 -30.07
C THR A 219 -24.40 19.07 -29.63
N ASP A 220 -24.72 18.42 -28.52
CA ASP A 220 -25.82 18.80 -27.63
C ASP A 220 -25.36 18.63 -26.18
N ASN A 221 -25.28 19.73 -25.42
CA ASN A 221 -25.56 19.69 -23.99
C ASN A 221 -25.84 21.11 -23.47
N ASP A 222 -27.11 21.48 -23.54
CA ASP A 222 -27.73 22.36 -22.56
C ASP A 222 -27.85 21.58 -21.24
N ASN A 223 -27.30 22.09 -20.15
CA ASN A 223 -28.19 22.49 -19.07
C ASN A 223 -27.56 23.51 -18.13
N ASP A 224 -28.36 24.55 -17.96
CA ASP A 224 -28.24 25.75 -17.19
C ASP A 224 -28.47 25.44 -15.70
N GLN A 225 -27.89 26.27 -14.81
CA GLN A 225 -28.57 26.89 -13.65
C GLN A 225 -27.61 27.21 -12.48
N LYS A 226 -27.07 28.43 -12.55
CA LYS A 226 -27.28 29.53 -11.58
C LYS A 226 -27.55 29.19 -10.10
N LYS A 227 -26.53 29.45 -9.27
CA LYS A 227 -26.42 30.47 -8.20
C LYS A 227 -27.72 31.13 -7.67
N PRO A 228 -27.76 31.55 -6.38
CA PRO A 228 -26.94 32.68 -5.88
C PRO A 228 -25.90 32.36 -4.79
#